data_AF-A0A537RR96-F1
#
_entry.id   AF-A0A537RR96-F1
#
_cell.length_a   1.000
_cell.length_b   1.000
_cell.length_c   1.000
_cell.angle_alpha   90.00
_cell.angle_beta   90.00
_cell.angle_gamma   90.00
#
_symmetry.space_group_name_H-M   'P 1'
#
loop_
_entity.id
_entity.type
_entity.pdbx_description
1 polymer ?
#
loop_
_entity_poly.entity_id
_entity_poly.type
_entity_poly.pdbx_seq_one_letter_code
_entity_poly.pdbx_strand_id
1 'polypeptide(L)' 'MSKLHDQLIVIDGLNVSNFGRSVFEDMHRGGVTAANCTSCVWENF' A
#
# COMPACT_ATOMS: atom_id res chain seq x y z
N MET A 1 -24.36 5.17 -0.36
CA MET A 1 -23.96 4.23 -1.42
C MET A 1 -22.52 3.83 -1.18
N SER A 2 -22.19 2.54 -1.33
CA SER A 2 -20.79 2.07 -1.37
C SER A 2 -20.10 2.68 -2.60
N LYS A 3 -18.87 3.17 -2.48
CA LYS A 3 -18.10 3.60 -3.66
C LYS A 3 -17.61 2.35 -4.40
N LEU A 4 -17.32 2.47 -5.71
CA LEU A 4 -16.76 1.37 -6.50
C LEU A 4 -15.51 0.80 -5.83
N HIS A 5 -14.62 1.67 -5.35
CA HIS A 5 -13.35 1.28 -4.71
C HIS A 5 -13.55 0.36 -3.50
N ASP A 6 -14.58 0.62 -2.69
CA ASP A 6 -14.90 -0.17 -1.48
C ASP A 6 -15.33 -1.61 -1.82
N GLN A 7 -15.62 -1.91 -3.10
CA GLN A 7 -16.05 -3.21 -3.59
C GLN A 7 -14.95 -3.97 -4.34
N LEU A 8 -13.78 -3.36 -4.54
CA LEU A 8 -12.67 -3.96 -5.26
C LEU A 8 -11.68 -4.65 -4.32
N ILE A 9 -11.00 -5.67 -4.84
CA ILE A 9 -9.73 -6.15 -4.27
C ILE A 9 -8.61 -5.37 -4.94
N VAL A 10 -7.94 -4.52 -4.17
CA VAL A 10 -6.90 -3.62 -4.69
C VAL A 10 -5.54 -4.19 -4.31
N ILE A 11 -4.77 -4.60 -5.32
CA ILE A 11 -3.41 -5.11 -5.16
C ILE A 11 -2.44 -4.11 -5.77
N ASP A 12 -1.54 -3.58 -4.94
CA ASP A 12 -0.41 -2.76 -5.37
C ASP A 12 0.76 -3.68 -5.77
N GLY A 13 1.13 -3.66 -7.04
CA GLY A 13 2.16 -4.55 -7.60
C GLY A 13 3.59 -4.18 -7.22
N LEU A 14 3.85 -2.95 -6.76
CA LEU A 14 5.18 -2.50 -6.35
C LEU A 14 5.08 -1.25 -5.46
N ASN A 15 5.37 -1.41 -4.18
CA ASN A 15 5.46 -0.32 -3.23
C ASN A 15 6.87 -0.24 -2.63
N VAL A 16 7.54 0.89 -2.84
CA VAL A 16 8.84 1.21 -2.22
C VAL A 16 8.60 2.36 -1.25
N SER A 17 8.44 2.05 0.04
CA SER A 17 8.23 3.04 1.10
C SER A 17 9.12 2.76 2.31
N ASN A 18 9.44 3.82 3.08
CA ASN A 18 10.09 3.64 4.38
C ASN A 18 9.03 3.13 5.35
N PHE A 19 8.80 1.81 5.32
CA PHE A 19 7.64 1.19 5.93
C PHE A 19 7.60 1.46 7.44
N GLY A 20 6.49 2.03 7.88
CA GLY A 20 6.20 2.37 9.27
C GLY A 20 4.70 2.59 9.47
N ARG A 21 4.30 2.86 10.72
CA ARG A 21 2.89 3.01 11.10
C ARG A 21 2.12 3.96 10.19
N SER A 22 2.67 5.15 9.93
CA SER A 22 2.01 6.18 9.10
C SER A 22 1.70 5.66 7.69
N VAL A 23 2.65 4.98 7.06
CA VAL A 23 2.47 4.39 5.72
C VAL A 23 1.35 3.35 5.75
N PHE A 24 1.30 2.48 6.76
CA PHE A 24 0.25 1.47 6.86
C PHE A 24 -1.14 2.07 7.13
N GLU A 25 -1.22 3.13 7.92
CA GLU A 25 -2.47 3.86 8.16
C GLU A 25 -2.97 4.56 6.88
N ASP A 26 -2.05 5.10 6.07
CA ASP A 26 -2.37 5.68 4.77
C ASP A 26 -2.80 4.60 3.75
N MET A 27 -2.12 3.45 3.70
CA MET A 27 -2.50 2.31 2.86
C MET A 27 -3.90 1.80 3.22
N HIS A 28 -4.20 1.69 4.52
CA HIS A 28 -5.51 1.29 5.01
C HIS A 28 -6.58 2.34 4.64
N ARG A 29 -6.30 3.62 4.86
CA ARG A 29 -7.20 4.72 4.48
C ARG A 29 -7.45 4.78 2.97
N GLY A 30 -6.45 4.41 2.17
CA GLY A 30 -6.53 4.31 0.71
C GLY A 30 -7.23 3.05 0.20
N GLY A 31 -7.61 2.10 1.07
CA GLY A 31 -8.30 0.88 0.69
C GLY A 31 -7.43 -0.13 -0.05
N VAL A 32 -6.11 -0.15 0.18
CA VAL A 32 -5.23 -1.18 -0.38
C VAL A 32 -5.46 -2.50 0.34
N THR A 33 -5.78 -3.56 -0.41
CA THR A 33 -6.02 -4.90 0.15
C THR A 33 -4.70 -5.65 0.35
N ALA A 34 -3.79 -5.58 -0.61
CA ALA A 34 -2.45 -6.17 -0.53
C ALA A 34 -1.45 -5.33 -1.32
N ALA A 35 -0.17 -5.40 -0.93
CA ALA A 35 0.91 -4.73 -1.63
C ALA A 35 2.16 -5.62 -1.70
N ASN A 36 2.86 -5.57 -2.82
CA ASN A 36 4.25 -6.00 -2.90
C ASN A 36 5.14 -4.95 -2.22
N CYS A 37 5.61 -5.26 -1.01
CA CYS A 37 6.44 -4.37 -0.22
C CYS A 37 7.93 -4.63 -0.50
N THR A 38 8.55 -3.75 -1.29
CA THR A 38 9.98 -3.84 -1.61
C THR A 38 10.80 -3.80 -0.33
N SER A 39 11.50 -4.89 -0.04
CA SER A 39 12.25 -5.06 1.21
C SER A 39 13.73 -4.71 1.09
N CYS A 40 14.22 -4.41 -0.12
CA CYS A 40 15.62 -4.11 -0.38
C CYS A 40 15.76 -3.17 -1.58
N VAL A 41 16.67 -2.21 -1.46
CA VAL A 41 17.16 -1.31 -2.50
C VAL A 41 18.68 -1.23 -2.38
N TRP A 42 19.39 -0.91 -3.47
CA TRP A 42 20.85 -0.86 -3.45
C TRP A 42 21.38 0.43 -2.82
N GLU A 43 20.81 1.56 -3.19
CA GLU A 43 21.12 2.87 -2.64
C GLU A 43 20.07 3.29 -1.60
N ASN A 44 20.45 4.23 -0.71
CA ASN A 44 19.66 4.71 0.43
C ASN A 44 18.15 4.86 0.16
N PHE A 45 17.37 4.83 1.25
CA PHE A 45 15.96 5.21 1.23
C PHE A 45 15.77 6.72 1.03
#